data_AF-A0A9R1W977-F1
#
_entry.id   AF-A0A9R1W977-F1
#
_cell.length_a   1.000
_cell.length_b   1.000
_cell.length_c   1.000
_cell.angle_alpha   90.00
_cell.angle_beta   90.00
_cell.angle_gamma   90.00
#
_symmetry.space_group_name_H-M   'P 1'
#
loop_
_entity.id
_entity.type
_entity.pdbx_description
1 polymer ?
#
loop_
_entity_poly.entity_id
_entity_poly.type
_entity_poly.pdbx_seq_one_letter_code
_entity_poly.pdbx_strand_id
1 'polypeptide(L)'
;MVALVKATQKDHAPSGQTLIQHRFDEVSMELLVNMASLSPKEKVIALAKLYPSEFSSVELVRLGDQVDNYIYDMKKDDRFQGLKDLKELSKVMVRSNKDKVFDHVYLLIKLVLILPVATASVERTFSAMTFVKNKLRNSMGDQLLNDCLVTYIEKDVFSKVSDEVIVTHYQNISNRRQHL
;
A
#
# COMPACT_ATOMS: atom_id res chain seq x y z
N MET A 1 26.73 9.28 3.31
CA MET A 1 25.60 8.87 4.19
C MET A 1 25.67 7.38 4.47
N VAL A 2 26.67 6.93 5.23
CA VAL A 2 26.88 5.50 5.57
C VAL A 2 26.95 5.28 7.09
N ALA A 3 26.81 6.35 7.89
CA ALA A 3 27.04 6.29 9.34
C ALA A 3 25.78 6.19 10.22
N LEU A 4 24.57 6.12 9.65
CA LEU A 4 23.33 6.20 10.45
C LEU A 4 22.56 4.88 10.63
N VAL A 5 23.02 3.75 10.07
CA VAL A 5 22.25 2.48 10.13
C VAL A 5 22.81 1.49 11.16
N LYS A 6 23.99 1.72 11.76
CA LYS A 6 24.61 0.77 12.70
C LYS A 6 24.14 0.84 14.16
N ALA A 7 23.14 1.66 14.50
CA ALA A 7 22.82 1.96 15.91
C ALA A 7 21.49 1.41 16.44
N THR A 8 20.83 0.47 15.77
CA THR A 8 19.64 -0.20 16.33
C THR A 8 19.69 -1.70 16.13
N GLN A 9 20.63 -2.35 16.80
CA GLN A 9 20.52 -3.77 17.09
C GLN A 9 20.99 -4.01 18.53
N LYS A 10 20.05 -3.98 19.48
CA LYS A 10 20.20 -4.76 20.70
C LYS A 10 18.85 -5.19 21.29
N ASP A 11 18.69 -6.51 21.30
CA ASP A 11 17.87 -7.36 22.16
C ASP A 11 16.33 -7.26 22.08
N HIS A 12 15.72 -8.07 21.21
CA HIS A 12 14.78 -9.14 21.59
C HIS A 12 14.40 -9.97 20.36
N ALA A 13 14.32 -11.30 20.49
CA ALA A 13 14.05 -12.25 19.40
C ALA A 13 12.72 -11.95 18.65
N PRO A 14 12.67 -12.18 17.32
CA PRO A 14 11.39 -12.63 16.74
C PRO A 14 11.59 -13.70 15.65
N SER A 15 10.91 -14.86 15.73
CA SER A 15 9.57 -15.07 15.15
C SER A 15 9.38 -14.43 13.77
N GLY A 16 9.63 -15.21 12.70
CA GLY A 16 9.05 -15.17 11.33
C GLY A 16 9.00 -13.88 10.49
N GLN A 17 8.88 -12.70 11.10
CA GLN A 17 8.59 -11.40 10.45
C GLN A 17 9.87 -10.62 10.09
N THR A 18 10.98 -10.81 10.81
CA THR A 18 12.28 -10.12 10.56
C THR A 18 13.01 -10.61 9.31
N LEU A 19 12.82 -11.86 8.91
CA LEU A 19 13.46 -12.42 7.72
C LEU A 19 12.99 -11.76 6.42
N ILE A 20 11.72 -11.36 6.37
CA ILE A 20 11.13 -10.73 5.18
C ILE A 20 11.66 -9.30 5.05
N GLN A 21 11.68 -8.52 6.14
CA GLN A 21 12.21 -7.15 6.13
C GLN A 21 13.70 -7.12 5.78
N HIS A 22 14.52 -7.99 6.36
CA HIS A 22 15.96 -8.01 6.07
C HIS A 22 16.27 -8.35 4.60
N ARG A 23 15.54 -9.29 4.00
CA ARG A 23 15.70 -9.62 2.57
C ARG A 23 15.15 -8.54 1.65
N PHE A 24 14.07 -7.87 2.04
CA PHE A 24 13.52 -6.76 1.26
C PHE A 24 14.46 -5.56 1.29
N ASP A 25 15.11 -5.29 2.42
CA ASP A 25 16.03 -4.17 2.59
C ASP A 25 17.33 -4.41 1.81
N GLU A 26 17.88 -5.62 1.84
CA GLU A 26 19.08 -5.98 1.07
C GLU A 26 18.86 -5.90 -0.44
N VAL A 27 17.77 -6.50 -0.95
CA VAL A 27 17.41 -6.45 -2.37
C VAL A 27 17.03 -5.03 -2.80
N SER A 28 16.36 -4.26 -1.92
CA SER A 28 16.01 -2.87 -2.20
C SER A 28 17.24 -1.96 -2.23
N MET A 29 18.22 -2.20 -1.35
CA MET A 29 19.49 -1.47 -1.32
C MET A 29 20.34 -1.80 -2.55
N GLU A 30 20.43 -3.07 -2.93
CA GLU A 30 21.13 -3.50 -4.15
C GLU A 30 20.45 -2.92 -5.41
N LEU A 31 19.12 -2.95 -5.47
CA LEU A 31 18.35 -2.27 -6.52
C LEU A 31 18.59 -0.76 -6.52
N LEU A 32 18.64 -0.10 -5.37
CA LEU A 32 18.89 1.35 -5.26
C LEU A 32 20.30 1.71 -5.74
N VAL A 33 21.31 0.92 -5.36
CA VAL A 33 22.71 1.10 -5.79
C VAL A 33 22.83 0.88 -7.29
N ASN A 34 22.17 -0.15 -7.83
CA ASN A 34 22.15 -0.41 -9.27
C ASN A 34 21.37 0.68 -10.01
N MET A 35 20.21 1.10 -9.53
CA MET A 35 19.42 2.20 -10.10
C MET A 35 20.16 3.54 -10.08
N ALA A 36 21.12 3.74 -9.17
CA ALA A 36 21.93 4.95 -9.15
C ALA A 36 22.88 5.03 -10.36
N SER A 37 23.45 3.90 -10.80
CA SER A 37 24.44 3.83 -11.88
C SER A 37 23.85 3.65 -13.29
N LEU A 38 22.61 3.21 -13.40
CA LEU A 38 21.94 2.96 -14.68
C LEU A 38 21.70 4.25 -15.51
N SER A 39 21.67 4.11 -16.83
CA SER A 39 21.15 5.13 -17.74
C SER A 39 19.63 5.31 -17.58
N PRO A 40 19.05 6.46 -18.01
CA PRO A 40 17.60 6.68 -17.92
C PRO A 40 16.77 5.54 -18.52
N LYS A 41 17.24 4.95 -19.63
CA LYS A 41 16.59 3.83 -20.30
C LYS A 41 16.63 2.55 -19.47
N GLU A 42 17.80 2.22 -18.91
CA GLU A 42 17.95 1.03 -18.08
C GLU A 42 17.14 1.14 -16.79
N LYS A 43 17.04 2.33 -16.19
CA LYS A 43 16.15 2.58 -15.03
C LYS A 43 14.69 2.33 -15.38
N VAL A 44 14.25 2.83 -16.54
CA VAL A 44 12.87 2.64 -17.03
C VAL A 44 12.57 1.15 -17.25
N ILE A 45 13.49 0.42 -17.89
CA ILE A 45 13.33 -1.03 -18.11
C ILE A 45 13.34 -1.79 -16.77
N ALA A 46 14.23 -1.42 -15.84
CA ALA A 46 14.31 -2.06 -14.53
C ALA A 46 13.03 -1.80 -13.70
N LEU A 47 12.41 -0.62 -13.81
CA LEU A 47 11.11 -0.35 -13.20
C LEU A 47 9.99 -1.18 -13.86
N ALA A 48 9.98 -1.31 -15.18
CA ALA A 48 8.97 -2.10 -15.88
C ALA A 48 9.04 -3.60 -15.52
N LYS A 49 10.24 -4.13 -15.26
CA LYS A 49 10.43 -5.51 -14.77
C LYS A 49 9.75 -5.80 -13.43
N LEU A 50 9.39 -4.79 -12.65
CA LEU A 50 8.62 -4.94 -11.41
C LEU A 50 7.15 -5.30 -11.68
N TYR A 51 6.69 -5.18 -12.93
CA TYR A 51 5.30 -5.43 -13.35
C TYR A 51 5.24 -6.52 -14.42
N PRO A 52 5.61 -7.77 -14.11
CA PRO A 52 5.62 -8.86 -15.09
C PRO A 52 4.22 -9.21 -15.64
N SER A 53 3.14 -8.78 -14.97
CA SER A 53 1.77 -8.91 -15.47
C SER A 53 1.43 -7.88 -16.56
N GLU A 54 2.10 -6.73 -16.55
CA GLU A 54 1.84 -5.62 -17.48
C GLU A 54 2.89 -5.53 -18.59
N PHE A 55 4.09 -6.09 -18.37
CA PHE A 55 5.18 -6.11 -19.35
C PHE A 55 5.75 -7.53 -19.50
N SER A 56 5.39 -8.18 -20.60
CA SER A 56 6.06 -9.36 -21.12
C SER A 56 7.48 -9.02 -21.64
N SER A 57 8.31 -10.05 -21.88
CA SER A 57 9.64 -9.86 -22.45
C SER A 57 9.63 -9.10 -23.78
N VAL A 58 8.59 -9.28 -24.60
CA VAL A 58 8.43 -8.57 -25.88
C VAL A 58 8.10 -7.10 -25.64
N GLU A 59 7.23 -6.80 -24.68
CA GLU A 59 6.84 -5.43 -24.32
C GLU A 59 7.99 -4.67 -23.66
N LEU A 60 8.87 -5.34 -22.92
CA LEU A 60 10.10 -4.73 -22.37
C LEU A 60 11.07 -4.29 -23.48
N VAL A 61 11.20 -5.07 -24.56
CA VAL A 61 12.01 -4.69 -25.73
C VAL A 61 11.38 -3.48 -26.42
N ARG A 62 10.05 -3.52 -26.67
CA ARG A 62 9.32 -2.39 -27.26
C ARG A 62 9.40 -1.12 -26.43
N LEU A 63 9.28 -1.24 -25.10
CA LEU A 63 9.47 -0.14 -24.18
C LEU A 63 10.88 0.44 -24.32
N GLY A 64 11.91 -0.42 -24.36
CA GLY A 64 13.28 0.00 -24.61
C GLY A 64 13.42 0.83 -25.89
N ASP A 65 12.85 0.38 -27.00
CA ASP A 65 12.90 1.08 -28.29
C ASP A 65 12.10 2.39 -28.28
N GLN A 66 10.96 2.42 -27.56
CA GLN A 66 10.17 3.63 -27.41
C GLN A 66 10.86 4.70 -26.58
N VAL A 67 11.62 4.32 -25.54
CA VAL A 67 12.20 5.29 -24.60
C VAL A 67 13.16 6.27 -25.27
N ASP A 68 14.00 5.81 -26.19
CA ASP A 68 14.95 6.71 -26.88
C ASP A 68 14.22 7.72 -27.77
N ASN A 69 13.24 7.24 -28.54
CA ASN A 69 12.39 8.06 -29.39
C ASN A 69 11.56 9.05 -28.57
N TYR A 70 11.03 8.60 -27.43
CA TYR A 70 10.31 9.42 -26.47
C TYR A 70 11.20 10.53 -25.92
N ILE A 71 12.39 10.22 -25.39
CA ILE A 71 13.30 11.23 -24.85
C ILE A 71 13.67 12.28 -25.91
N TYR A 72 13.93 11.83 -27.13
CA TYR A 72 14.24 12.72 -28.25
C TYR A 72 13.07 13.65 -28.59
N ASP A 73 11.87 13.10 -28.73
CA ASP A 73 10.67 13.83 -29.12
C ASP A 73 10.18 14.79 -28.01
N MET A 74 10.28 14.38 -26.74
CA MET A 74 9.99 15.22 -25.58
C MET A 74 10.91 16.45 -25.53
N LYS A 75 12.20 16.27 -25.81
CA LYS A 75 13.19 17.37 -25.80
C LYS A 75 12.91 18.43 -26.86
N LYS A 76 12.29 18.04 -27.98
CA LYS A 76 11.99 18.93 -29.11
C LYS A 76 10.66 19.66 -28.99
N ASP A 77 9.77 19.17 -28.12
CA ASP A 77 8.43 19.72 -27.98
C ASP A 77 8.38 20.66 -26.78
N ASP A 78 8.24 21.96 -27.06
CA ASP A 78 8.24 23.03 -26.05
C ASP A 78 7.16 22.83 -24.97
N ARG A 79 6.08 22.10 -25.28
CA ARG A 79 5.01 21.77 -24.32
C ARG A 79 5.49 20.90 -23.16
N PHE A 80 6.60 20.19 -23.34
CA PHE A 80 7.21 19.32 -22.34
C PHE A 80 8.36 19.98 -21.58
N GLN A 81 8.68 21.24 -21.89
CA GLN A 81 9.72 21.98 -21.19
C GLN A 81 9.21 22.47 -19.83
N GLY A 82 10.04 22.33 -18.79
CA GLY A 82 9.76 22.88 -17.46
C GLY A 82 8.68 22.15 -16.65
N LEU A 83 8.30 20.93 -17.04
CA LEU A 83 7.38 20.09 -16.26
C LEU A 83 7.99 19.72 -14.91
N LYS A 84 7.24 19.92 -13.82
CA LYS A 84 7.77 19.74 -12.45
C LYS A 84 7.40 18.40 -11.83
N ASP A 85 6.34 17.78 -12.31
CA ASP A 85 5.84 16.53 -11.76
C ASP A 85 5.33 15.55 -12.83
N LEU A 86 5.20 14.29 -12.42
CA LEU A 86 4.75 13.19 -13.27
C LEU A 86 3.28 13.33 -13.69
N LYS A 87 2.48 14.09 -12.93
CA LYS A 87 1.06 14.31 -13.19
C LYS A 87 0.86 15.31 -14.33
N GLU A 88 1.64 16.38 -14.35
CA GLU A 88 1.72 17.34 -15.45
C GLU A 88 2.21 16.64 -16.70
N LEU A 89 3.26 15.81 -16.60
CA LEU A 89 3.73 15.00 -17.72
C LEU A 89 2.61 14.14 -18.32
N SER A 90 1.88 13.39 -17.49
CA SER A 90 0.81 12.51 -17.99
C SER A 90 -0.32 13.29 -18.67
N LYS A 91 -0.67 14.47 -18.15
CA LYS A 91 -1.69 15.34 -18.76
C LYS A 91 -1.24 15.88 -20.11
N VAL A 92 0.01 16.32 -20.23
CA VAL A 92 0.56 16.87 -21.48
C VAL A 92 0.70 15.77 -22.54
N MET A 93 1.08 14.55 -22.15
CA MET A 93 1.10 13.40 -23.05
C MET A 93 -0.26 13.14 -23.70
N VAL A 94 -1.35 13.14 -22.91
CA VAL A 94 -2.71 12.95 -23.43
C VAL A 94 -3.14 14.11 -24.33
N ARG A 95 -2.89 15.36 -23.91
CA ARG A 95 -3.23 16.55 -24.71
C ARG A 95 -2.51 16.59 -26.06
N SER A 96 -1.31 16.03 -26.13
CA SER A 96 -0.51 15.96 -27.35
C SER A 96 -0.70 14.67 -28.15
N ASN A 97 -1.61 13.77 -27.74
CA ASN A 97 -1.80 12.42 -28.29
C ASN A 97 -0.55 11.52 -28.25
N LYS A 98 0.46 11.90 -27.47
CA LYS A 98 1.71 11.13 -27.31
C LYS A 98 1.53 9.91 -26.41
N ASP A 99 0.44 9.85 -25.66
CA ASP A 99 -0.01 8.68 -24.90
C ASP A 99 -0.30 7.46 -25.78
N LYS A 100 -0.69 7.67 -27.05
CA LYS A 100 -0.94 6.59 -28.01
C LYS A 100 0.30 6.20 -28.80
N VAL A 101 1.18 7.17 -29.06
CA VAL A 101 2.43 6.96 -29.80
C VAL A 101 3.46 6.22 -28.94
N PHE A 102 3.53 6.59 -27.66
CA PHE A 102 4.41 6.00 -26.67
C PHE A 102 3.59 5.29 -25.59
N ASP A 103 2.75 4.36 -26.02
CA ASP A 103 1.79 3.61 -25.20
C ASP A 103 2.45 2.85 -24.03
N HIS A 104 3.61 2.22 -24.23
CA HIS A 104 4.30 1.48 -23.18
C HIS A 104 4.94 2.42 -22.15
N VAL A 105 5.50 3.55 -22.61
CA VAL A 105 6.03 4.59 -21.71
C VAL A 105 4.88 5.19 -20.88
N TYR A 106 3.75 5.47 -21.52
CA TYR A 106 2.58 6.01 -20.86
C TYR A 106 1.94 5.03 -19.85
N LEU A 107 1.91 3.74 -20.18
CA LEU A 107 1.49 2.69 -19.26
C LEU A 107 2.36 2.66 -18.00
N LEU A 108 3.68 2.71 -18.16
CA LEU A 108 4.60 2.75 -17.01
C LEU A 108 4.37 4.00 -16.15
N ILE A 109 4.16 5.17 -16.77
CA ILE A 109 3.84 6.41 -16.04
C ILE A 109 2.55 6.26 -15.23
N LYS A 110 1.50 5.61 -15.78
CA LYS A 110 0.27 5.34 -15.03
C LYS A 110 0.52 4.45 -13.83
N LEU A 111 1.29 3.36 -13.99
CA LEU A 111 1.60 2.44 -12.89
C LEU A 111 2.36 3.17 -11.76
N VAL A 112 3.32 4.02 -12.11
CA VAL A 112 4.07 4.85 -11.14
C VAL A 112 3.16 5.87 -10.45
N LEU A 113 2.15 6.42 -11.11
CA LEU A 113 1.19 7.31 -10.47
C LEU A 113 0.21 6.58 -9.54
N ILE A 114 -0.08 5.30 -9.79
CA ILE A 114 -0.98 4.48 -8.98
C ILE A 114 -0.27 3.92 -7.75
N LEU A 115 1.03 3.64 -7.85
CA LEU A 115 1.89 3.13 -6.76
C LEU A 115 1.69 3.87 -5.42
N PRO A 116 1.85 5.22 -5.33
CA PRO A 116 1.65 5.94 -4.07
C PRO A 116 0.25 5.79 -3.49
N VAL A 117 -0.77 5.68 -4.36
CA VAL A 117 -2.17 5.52 -3.95
C VAL A 117 -2.40 4.13 -3.37
N ALA A 118 -1.83 3.09 -4.02
CA ALA A 118 -1.87 1.73 -3.53
C ALA A 118 -1.11 1.60 -2.20
N THR A 119 0.13 2.10 -2.12
CA THR A 119 0.95 2.06 -0.90
C THR A 119 0.27 2.78 0.26
N ALA A 120 -0.24 4.00 0.05
CA ALA A 120 -0.96 4.74 1.08
C ALA A 120 -2.25 4.03 1.52
N SER A 121 -2.90 3.29 0.63
CA SER A 121 -4.08 2.48 0.98
C SER A 121 -3.71 1.28 1.85
N VAL A 122 -2.65 0.55 1.48
CA VAL A 122 -2.15 -0.57 2.29
C VAL A 122 -1.69 -0.09 3.66
N GLU A 123 -0.90 0.98 3.75
CA GLU A 123 -0.44 1.56 5.02
C GLU A 123 -1.62 1.99 5.91
N ARG A 124 -2.64 2.63 5.33
CA ARG A 124 -3.84 3.03 6.08
C ARG A 124 -4.61 1.82 6.59
N THR A 125 -4.80 0.78 5.79
CA THR A 125 -5.50 -0.44 6.24
C THR A 125 -4.72 -1.17 7.33
N PHE A 126 -3.39 -1.26 7.20
CA PHE A 126 -2.52 -1.85 8.22
C PHE A 126 -2.48 -1.02 9.50
N SER A 127 -2.48 0.31 9.38
CA SER A 127 -2.56 1.24 10.51
C SER A 127 -3.91 1.10 11.22
N ALA A 128 -5.02 1.05 10.48
CA ALA A 128 -6.33 0.80 11.05
C ALA A 128 -6.40 -0.56 11.75
N MET A 129 -5.82 -1.61 11.16
CA MET A 129 -5.78 -2.94 11.76
C MET A 129 -4.93 -2.98 13.03
N THR A 130 -3.78 -2.31 13.02
CA THR A 130 -2.89 -2.19 14.19
C THR A 130 -3.54 -1.34 15.27
N PHE A 131 -4.23 -0.27 14.90
CA PHE A 131 -4.99 0.57 15.82
C PHE A 131 -6.15 -0.20 16.44
N VAL A 132 -6.93 -0.96 15.66
CA VAL A 132 -8.00 -1.82 16.19
C VAL A 132 -7.42 -2.88 17.11
N LYS A 133 -6.36 -3.59 16.68
CA LYS A 133 -5.73 -4.66 17.48
C LYS A 133 -5.11 -4.14 18.78
N ASN A 134 -4.42 -3.00 18.73
CA ASN A 134 -3.83 -2.39 19.92
C ASN A 134 -4.87 -1.69 20.79
N LYS A 135 -5.88 -1.03 20.22
CA LYS A 135 -6.95 -0.39 20.99
C LYS A 135 -7.85 -1.43 21.67
N LEU A 136 -8.18 -2.53 21.00
CA LEU A 136 -8.90 -3.66 21.62
C LEU A 136 -8.07 -4.30 22.73
N ARG A 137 -6.76 -4.50 22.53
CA ARG A 137 -5.89 -5.10 23.56
C ARG A 137 -5.54 -4.16 24.73
N ASN A 138 -5.55 -2.85 24.50
CA ASN A 138 -5.10 -1.85 25.49
C ASN A 138 -6.26 -1.09 26.17
N SER A 139 -7.46 -1.10 25.59
CA SER A 139 -8.67 -0.47 26.17
C SER A 139 -9.64 -1.47 26.80
N MET A 140 -9.49 -2.77 26.53
CA MET A 140 -10.41 -3.80 26.96
C MET A 140 -9.57 -4.95 27.52
N GLY A 141 -9.54 -5.11 28.85
CA GLY A 141 -8.90 -6.27 29.48
C GLY A 141 -9.48 -7.57 28.90
N ASP A 142 -8.68 -8.65 28.92
CA ASP A 142 -8.95 -9.94 28.26
C ASP A 142 -10.40 -10.47 28.41
N GLN A 143 -11.09 -10.09 29.49
CA GLN A 143 -12.50 -10.39 29.74
C GLN A 143 -13.47 -9.83 28.68
N LEU A 144 -13.37 -8.56 28.30
CA LEU A 144 -14.31 -7.97 27.36
C LEU A 144 -14.05 -8.45 25.91
N LEU A 145 -12.83 -8.89 25.62
CA LEU A 145 -12.46 -9.56 24.37
C LEU A 145 -13.09 -10.96 24.31
N ASN A 146 -13.08 -11.71 25.41
CA ASN A 146 -13.78 -12.98 25.55
C ASN A 146 -15.29 -12.80 25.38
N ASP A 147 -15.88 -11.82 26.07
CA ASP A 147 -17.31 -11.54 26.00
C ASP A 147 -17.75 -11.13 24.58
N CYS A 148 -16.98 -10.27 23.88
CA CYS A 148 -17.28 -9.92 22.49
C CYS A 148 -17.13 -11.12 21.53
N LEU A 149 -16.13 -11.99 21.74
CA LEU A 149 -15.97 -13.20 20.92
C LEU A 149 -17.12 -14.18 21.14
N VAL A 150 -17.54 -14.39 22.39
CA VAL A 150 -18.71 -15.21 22.73
C VAL A 150 -19.96 -14.64 22.07
N THR A 151 -20.20 -13.33 22.19
CA THR A 151 -21.38 -12.68 21.56
C THR A 151 -21.35 -12.77 20.02
N TYR A 152 -20.17 -12.72 19.41
CA TYR A 152 -20.01 -12.84 17.96
C TYR A 152 -20.24 -14.28 17.47
N ILE A 153 -19.76 -15.27 18.21
CA ILE A 153 -19.99 -16.71 17.92
C ILE A 153 -21.46 -17.07 18.16
N GLU A 154 -22.08 -16.50 19.20
CA GLU A 154 -23.47 -16.74 19.58
C GLU A 154 -24.47 -15.81 18.88
N LYS A 155 -24.03 -14.99 17.91
CA LYS A 155 -24.87 -14.08 17.13
C LYS A 155 -26.12 -14.75 16.55
N ASP A 156 -26.00 -15.98 16.08
CA ASP A 156 -27.10 -16.74 15.49
C ASP A 156 -28.12 -17.23 16.54
N VAL A 157 -27.70 -17.29 17.81
CA VAL A 157 -28.58 -17.53 18.96
C VAL A 157 -29.19 -16.21 19.43
N PHE A 158 -28.40 -15.14 19.48
CA PHE A 158 -28.83 -13.80 19.90
C PHE A 158 -29.87 -13.19 18.95
N SER A 159 -29.71 -13.39 17.64
CA SER A 159 -30.67 -12.93 16.62
C SER A 159 -32.06 -13.61 16.68
N LYS A 160 -32.19 -14.69 17.46
CA LYS A 160 -33.47 -15.37 17.73
C LYS A 160 -34.16 -14.86 19.00
N VAL A 161 -33.50 -14.02 19.78
CA VAL A 161 -34.07 -13.42 20.98
C VAL A 161 -34.85 -12.17 20.57
N SER A 162 -36.14 -12.12 20.93
CA SER A 162 -36.99 -10.96 20.69
C SER A 162 -36.56 -9.79 21.58
N ASP A 163 -36.47 -8.59 20.99
CA ASP A 163 -36.15 -7.33 21.69
C ASP A 163 -37.09 -7.07 22.89
N GLU A 164 -38.33 -7.57 22.83
CA GLU A 164 -39.32 -7.45 23.91
C GLU A 164 -38.89 -8.19 25.18
N VAL A 165 -38.20 -9.33 25.02
CA VAL A 165 -37.68 -10.15 26.14
C VAL A 165 -36.50 -9.44 26.80
N ILE A 166 -35.65 -8.78 26.02
CA ILE A 166 -34.50 -8.01 26.51
C ILE A 166 -35.00 -6.80 27.31
N VAL A 167 -35.95 -6.04 26.78
CA VAL A 167 -36.54 -4.88 27.45
C VAL A 167 -37.23 -5.28 28.76
N THR A 168 -38.02 -6.36 28.74
CA THR A 168 -38.71 -6.86 29.94
C THR A 168 -37.73 -7.34 31.02
N HIS A 169 -36.64 -8.00 30.63
CA HIS A 169 -35.60 -8.44 31.57
C HIS A 169 -34.90 -7.26 32.27
N TYR A 170 -34.52 -6.24 31.50
CA TYR A 170 -33.88 -5.04 32.05
C TYR A 170 -34.82 -4.21 32.94
N GLN A 171 -36.10 -4.11 32.59
CA GLN A 171 -37.12 -3.47 33.44
C GLN A 171 -37.28 -4.23 34.78
N ASN A 172 -37.25 -5.56 34.75
CA ASN A 172 -37.34 -6.39 35.96
C ASN A 172 -36.09 -6.33 36.85
N ILE A 173 -34.90 -6.10 36.29
CA ILE A 173 -33.67 -5.85 37.07
C ILE A 173 -33.68 -4.45 37.68
N SER A 174 -34.21 -3.46 36.95
CA SER A 174 -34.32 -2.07 37.43
C SER A 174 -35.32 -1.91 38.58
N ASN A 175 -36.47 -2.58 38.51
CA ASN A 175 -37.48 -2.57 39.57
C ASN A 175 -36.99 -3.18 40.91
N ARG A 176 -35.95 -4.03 40.90
CA ARG A 176 -35.34 -4.55 42.14
C ARG A 176 -34.45 -3.54 42.86
N ARG A 177 -34.07 -2.42 42.22
CA ARG A 177 -33.25 -1.37 42.84
C ARG A 177 -34.06 -0.23 43.47
N GLN A 178 -35.40 -0.25 43.34
CA GLN A 178 -36.29 0.75 43.97
C GLN A 178 -36.99 0.23 45.23
N HIS A 179 -36.69 -0.99 45.67
CA HIS A 179 -37.16 -1.58 46.94
C HIS A 179 -36.01 -1.96 47.88
N LEU A 180 -35.10 -1.01 48.09
CA LEU A 180 -34.19 -0.90 49.25
C LEU A 180 -34.23 0.55 49.72
#